data_AF-A0AAP4F8A9-F1
#
_entry.id   AF-A0AAP4F8A9-F1
#
_cell.length_a   1.000
_cell.length_b   1.000
_cell.length_c   1.000
_cell.angle_alpha   90.00
_cell.angle_beta   90.00
_cell.angle_gamma   90.00
#
_symmetry.space_group_name_H-M   'P 1'
#
loop_
_entity.id
_entity.type
_entity.pdbx_description
1 polymer ?
#
loop_
_entity_poly.entity_id
_entity_poly.type
_entity_poly.pdbx_seq_one_letter_code
_entity_poly.pdbx_strand_id
1 'polypeptide(L)'
;MDTAGSLEPLTFYDAAKWVHQRRGKLSGAAETETWWLFAPATPEAGKGPIMVNRKTNELEQLGSLPKEWKPRLEAFKKEGPTPLSIPEEFYGEPEEISL
;
A
#
# COMPACT_ATOMS: atom_id res chain seq x y z
N MET A 1 23.85 15.09 -18.40
CA MET A 1 24.24 14.90 -16.98
C MET A 1 23.08 14.20 -16.33
N ASP A 2 23.19 12.88 -16.25
CA ASP A 2 22.18 12.00 -15.67
C ASP A 2 22.17 12.19 -14.16
N THR A 3 21.27 13.03 -13.66
CA THR A 3 20.84 12.94 -12.27
C THR A 3 19.95 11.70 -12.17
N ALA A 4 20.58 10.54 -11.99
CA ALA A 4 19.93 9.41 -11.33
C ALA A 4 19.63 9.88 -9.91
N GLY A 5 18.52 10.62 -9.76
CA GLY A 5 18.01 11.03 -8.47
C GLY A 5 17.80 9.76 -7.68
N SER A 6 18.60 9.57 -6.64
CA SER A 6 18.33 8.55 -5.65
C SER A 6 16.98 8.94 -5.04
N LEU A 7 15.91 8.29 -5.50
CA LEU A 7 14.63 8.38 -4.82
C LEU A 7 14.90 7.83 -3.43
N GLU A 8 14.87 8.69 -2.41
CA GLU A 8 14.93 8.20 -1.05
C GLU A 8 13.84 7.14 -0.89
N PRO A 9 14.16 5.98 -0.28
CA PRO A 9 13.16 4.94 -0.05
C PRO A 9 11.98 5.56 0.70
N LEU A 10 10.78 5.38 0.15
CA LEU A 10 9.54 5.87 0.76
C LEU A 10 9.48 5.30 2.19
N THR A 11 9.14 6.09 3.20
CA THR A 11 8.94 5.51 4.54
C THR A 11 7.62 4.76 4.61
N PHE A 12 7.43 3.89 5.62
CA PHE A 12 6.12 3.26 5.84
C PHE A 12 5.01 4.31 6.04
N TYR A 13 5.31 5.39 6.77
CA TYR A 13 4.37 6.48 6.98
C TYR A 13 3.98 7.16 5.66
N ASP A 14 4.96 7.46 4.81
CA ASP A 14 4.70 8.06 3.51
C ASP A 14 3.90 7.12 2.60
N ALA A 15 4.18 5.81 2.66
CA ALA A 15 3.39 4.79 1.96
C ALA A 15 1.94 4.75 2.47
N ALA A 16 1.74 4.73 3.78
CA ALA A 16 0.42 4.73 4.40
C ALA A 16 -0.36 5.99 4.00
N LYS A 17 0.26 7.18 4.08
CA LYS A 17 -0.32 8.45 3.64
C LYS A 17 -0.68 8.42 2.16
N TRP A 18 0.22 7.88 1.32
CA TRP A 18 0.03 7.81 -0.13
C TRP A 18 -1.14 6.92 -0.53
N VAL A 19 -1.29 5.77 0.13
CA VAL A 19 -2.42 4.84 -0.04
C VAL A 19 -3.70 5.43 0.54
N HIS A 20 -3.66 5.98 1.76
CA HIS A 20 -4.80 6.58 2.44
C HIS A 20 -5.46 7.69 1.61
N GLN A 21 -4.64 8.58 1.03
CA GLN A 21 -5.13 9.64 0.13
C GLN A 21 -5.77 9.13 -1.16
N ARG A 22 -5.47 7.89 -1.60
CA ARG A 22 -6.02 7.30 -2.84
C ARG A 22 -7.15 6.31 -2.63
N ARG A 23 -7.22 5.72 -1.45
CA ARG A 23 -8.06 4.54 -1.15
C ARG A 23 -8.90 4.71 0.11
N GLY A 24 -8.77 5.85 0.77
CA GLY A 24 -9.45 6.16 2.01
C GLY A 24 -8.84 5.42 3.19
N LYS A 25 -9.68 5.25 4.22
CA LYS A 25 -9.36 4.59 5.48
C LYS A 25 -8.62 3.26 5.31
N LEU A 26 -7.64 3.03 6.17
CA LEU A 26 -6.88 1.79 6.25
C LEU A 26 -7.32 0.99 7.48
N SER A 27 -7.28 -0.34 7.40
CA SER A 27 -7.65 -1.25 8.49
C SER A 27 -6.52 -2.18 8.91
N GLY A 28 -5.46 -2.29 8.11
CA GLY A 28 -4.29 -3.08 8.45
C GLY A 28 -3.18 -2.93 7.44
N ALA A 29 -1.97 -3.26 7.87
CA ALA A 29 -0.81 -3.39 6.99
C ALA A 29 0.06 -4.57 7.39
N ALA A 30 0.86 -5.02 6.44
CA ALA A 30 1.93 -5.98 6.67
C ALA A 30 3.11 -5.68 5.75
N GLU A 31 4.29 -6.16 6.12
CA GLU A 31 5.51 -5.94 5.36
C GLU A 31 6.32 -7.20 5.09
N THR A 32 7.02 -7.19 3.97
CA THR A 32 8.14 -8.10 3.66
C THR A 32 9.37 -7.27 3.33
N GLU A 33 10.49 -7.93 3.02
CA GLU A 33 11.71 -7.24 2.57
C GLU A 33 11.49 -6.34 1.35
N THR A 34 10.50 -6.65 0.52
CA THR A 34 10.30 -5.99 -0.77
C THR A 34 8.99 -5.22 -0.89
N TRP A 35 7.99 -5.52 -0.06
CA TRP A 35 6.65 -4.96 -0.21
C TRP A 35 6.00 -4.54 1.11
N TRP A 36 5.19 -3.48 1.04
CA TRP A 36 4.12 -3.22 1.98
C TRP A 36 2.79 -3.63 1.37
N LEU A 37 1.93 -4.28 2.16
CA LEU A 37 0.54 -4.57 1.84
C LEU A 37 -0.34 -3.70 2.73
N PHE A 38 -1.29 -2.99 2.14
CA PHE A 38 -2.28 -2.18 2.86
C PHE A 38 -3.69 -2.69 2.58
N ALA A 39 -4.45 -2.93 3.65
CA ALA A 39 -5.85 -3.28 3.60
C ALA A 39 -6.72 -2.02 3.76
N PRO A 40 -7.60 -1.70 2.80
CA PRO A 40 -8.58 -0.64 2.97
C PRO A 40 -9.61 -1.05 4.03
N ALA A 41 -10.09 -0.09 4.83
CA ALA A 41 -11.18 -0.32 5.78
C ALA A 41 -12.53 -0.45 5.08
N THR A 42 -12.68 0.18 3.92
CA THR A 42 -13.89 0.09 3.09
C THR A 42 -13.45 -0.23 1.66
N PRO A 43 -13.27 -1.51 1.30
CA PRO A 43 -12.87 -1.88 -0.05
C PRO A 43 -13.91 -1.43 -1.06
N GLU A 44 -13.49 -0.59 -2.00
CA GLU A 44 -14.32 -0.17 -3.12
C GLU A 44 -14.65 -1.36 -4.04
N ALA A 45 -15.87 -1.38 -4.58
CA ALA A 45 -16.25 -2.35 -5.58
C ALA A 45 -15.33 -2.25 -6.80
N GLY A 46 -14.75 -3.38 -7.23
CA GLY A 46 -13.84 -3.39 -8.38
C GLY A 46 -12.35 -3.21 -8.04
N LYS A 47 -11.99 -2.96 -6.77
CA LYS A 47 -10.60 -2.76 -6.34
C LYS A 47 -10.13 -3.88 -5.40
N GLY A 48 -8.96 -4.43 -5.68
CA GLY A 48 -8.28 -5.44 -4.85
C GLY A 48 -7.35 -4.81 -3.80
N PRO A 49 -6.50 -5.64 -3.15
CA PRO A 49 -5.49 -5.19 -2.20
C PRO A 49 -4.50 -4.19 -2.81
N ILE A 50 -3.89 -3.36 -1.97
CA ILE A 50 -2.89 -2.37 -2.40
C ILE A 50 -1.51 -2.81 -1.93
N MET A 51 -0.56 -2.85 -2.86
CA MET A 51 0.83 -3.14 -2.56
C MET A 51 1.73 -1.97 -2.92
N VAL A 52 2.75 -1.72 -2.12
CA VAL A 52 3.77 -0.69 -2.38
C VAL A 52 5.13 -1.36 -2.40
N ASN A 53 5.88 -1.19 -3.49
CA ASN A 53 7.23 -1.71 -3.62
C ASN A 53 8.18 -0.81 -2.83
N ARG A 54 8.92 -1.38 -1.87
CA ARG A 54 9.84 -0.64 -1.01
C ARG A 54 11.11 -0.19 -1.73
N LYS A 55 11.46 -0.87 -2.83
CA LYS A 55 12.69 -0.61 -3.60
C LYS A 55 12.45 0.43 -4.70
N THR A 56 11.28 0.41 -5.32
CA THR A 56 10.93 1.30 -6.44
C THR A 56 9.97 2.41 -6.06
N ASN A 57 9.39 2.37 -4.85
CA ASN A 57 8.32 3.27 -4.39
C ASN A 57 7.08 3.24 -5.30
N GLU A 58 6.89 2.17 -6.07
CA GLU A 58 5.74 2.02 -6.97
C GLU A 58 4.55 1.41 -6.23
N LEU A 59 3.36 1.94 -6.52
CA LEU A 59 2.10 1.43 -5.99
C LEU A 59 1.46 0.51 -7.03
N GLU A 60 1.26 -0.74 -6.63
CA GLU A 60 0.56 -1.75 -7.40
C GLU A 60 -0.90 -1.82 -6.91
N GLN A 61 -1.81 -1.35 -7.76
CA GLN A 61 -3.25 -1.50 -7.53
C GLN A 61 -3.71 -2.79 -8.19
N LEU A 62 -4.08 -3.77 -7.38
CA LEU A 62 -4.61 -5.02 -7.91
C LEU A 62 -6.11 -4.85 -8.26
N GLY A 63 -6.55 -5.53 -9.31
CA GLY A 63 -7.97 -5.61 -9.67
C GLY A 63 -8.77 -6.41 -8.62
N SER A 64 -10.10 -6.36 -8.68
CA SER A 64 -10.96 -7.08 -7.72
C SER A 64 -11.10 -8.57 -8.01
N LEU A 65 -10.84 -9.02 -9.24
CA LEU A 65 -11.09 -10.41 -9.58
C LEU A 65 -10.03 -11.28 -8.88
N PRO A 66 -10.42 -12.38 -8.22
CA PRO A 66 -9.50 -13.28 -7.54
C PRO A 66 -8.26 -13.66 -8.36
N LYS A 67 -8.40 -13.88 -9.67
CA LYS A 67 -7.30 -14.22 -10.57
C LYS A 67 -6.24 -13.11 -10.71
N GLU A 68 -6.61 -11.87 -10.45
CA GLU A 68 -5.76 -10.67 -10.60
C GLU A 68 -4.92 -10.41 -9.35
N TRP A 69 -5.42 -10.77 -8.15
CA TRP A 69 -4.73 -10.45 -6.89
C TRP A 69 -4.32 -11.67 -6.05
N LYS A 70 -4.99 -12.82 -6.17
CA LYS A 70 -4.66 -14.00 -5.34
C LYS A 70 -3.22 -14.48 -5.55
N PRO A 71 -2.70 -14.64 -6.79
CA PRO A 71 -1.32 -15.10 -6.97
C PRO A 71 -0.31 -14.16 -6.30
N ARG A 72 -0.58 -12.86 -6.38
CA ARG A 72 0.26 -11.83 -5.78
C ARG A 72 0.22 -11.87 -4.25
N LEU A 73 -0.98 -12.01 -3.68
CA LEU A 73 -1.17 -12.14 -2.23
C LEU A 73 -0.53 -13.42 -1.68
N GLU A 74 -0.62 -14.54 -2.39
CA GLU A 74 0.01 -15.80 -1.98
C GLU A 74 1.54 -15.73 -2.07
N ALA A 75 2.09 -15.04 -3.07
CA ALA A 75 3.53 -14.76 -3.12
C ALA A 75 3.97 -13.91 -1.92
N PHE A 76 3.24 -12.84 -1.61
CA PHE A 76 3.49 -11.99 -0.45
C PHE A 76 3.45 -12.78 0.87
N LYS A 77 2.46 -13.65 1.07
CA LYS A 77 2.35 -14.49 2.28
C LYS A 77 3.52 -15.46 2.43
N LYS A 78 4.05 -16.00 1.32
CA LYS A 78 5.20 -16.93 1.34
C LYS A 78 6.50 -16.26 1.78
N GLU A 79 6.61 -14.94 1.63
CA GLU A 79 7.75 -14.15 2.14
C GLU A 79 7.72 -13.99 3.68
N GLY A 80 6.67 -14.46 4.36
CA GLY A 80 6.56 -14.41 5.82
C GLY A 80 6.34 -12.99 6.35
N PRO A 81 5.22 -12.33 5.98
CA PRO A 81 5.06 -10.91 6.25
C PRO A 81 4.87 -10.61 7.73
N THR A 82 5.45 -9.51 8.19
CA THR A 82 5.29 -9.00 9.56
C THR A 82 4.14 -7.99 9.58
N PRO A 83 3.11 -8.16 10.43
CA PRO A 83 2.06 -7.16 10.59
C PRO A 83 2.63 -5.82 11.06
N LEU A 84 2.11 -4.73 10.51
CA LEU A 84 2.49 -3.37 10.90
C LEU A 84 1.30 -2.62 11.51
N SER A 85 1.61 -1.81 12.52
CA SER A 85 0.64 -0.91 13.12
C SER A 85 0.44 0.31 12.22
N ILE A 86 -0.80 0.58 11.86
CA ILE A 86 -1.18 1.77 11.11
C ILE A 86 -1.30 2.95 12.10
N PRO A 87 -0.67 4.11 11.84
CA PRO A 87 -0.88 5.32 12.63
C PRO A 87 -2.36 5.73 12.70
N GLU A 88 -2.78 6.27 13.85
CA GLU A 88 -4.21 6.49 14.15
C GLU A 88 -4.92 7.37 13.11
N GLU A 89 -4.21 8.34 12.53
CA GLU A 89 -4.75 9.25 11.52
C GLU A 89 -5.29 8.54 10.26
N PHE A 90 -4.79 7.35 9.93
CA PHE A 90 -5.18 6.63 8.72
C PHE A 90 -6.42 5.74 8.90
N TYR A 91 -6.97 5.64 10.11
CA TYR A 91 -8.29 5.02 10.34
C TYR A 91 -9.45 5.98 10.05
N GLY A 92 -9.19 7.29 9.96
CA GLY A 92 -10.14 8.34 9.60
C GLY A 92 -10.26 8.57 8.10
N GLU A 93 -11.23 9.37 7.67
CA GLU A 93 -11.29 9.80 6.26
C GLU A 93 -10.06 10.65 5.93
N PRO A 94 -9.51 10.56 4.70
CA PRO A 94 -8.47 11.47 4.25
C PRO A 94 -9.02 12.91 4.29
N GLU A 95 -8.18 13.84 4.74
CA GLU A 95 -8.49 15.27 4.63
C GLU A 95 -8.71 15.61 3.15
N GLU A 96 -9.78 16.36 2.87
CA GLU A 96 -9.99 16.91 1.53
C GLU A 96 -8.83 17.86 1.21
N ILE A 97 -7.99 17.46 0.26
CA ILE A 97 -7.03 18.38 -0.33
C ILE A 97 -7.84 19.36 -1.17
N SER A 98 -8.14 20.53 -0.60
CA SER A 98 -8.67 21.66 -1.36
C SER A 98 -7.58 22.08 -2.36
N LEU A 99 -7.82 21.80 -3.64
CA LEU A 99 -7.00 22.26 -4.76
C LEU A 99 -7.23 23.74 -5.04
#